data_AF-A0A951XK59-F1
#
_entry.id   AF-A0A951XK59-F1
#
_cell.length_a   1.000
_cell.length_b   1.000
_cell.length_c   1.000
_cell.angle_alpha   90.00
_cell.angle_beta   90.00
_cell.angle_gamma   90.00
#
_symmetry.space_group_name_H-M   'P 1'
#
loop_
_entity.id
_entity.type
_entity.pdbx_description
1 polymer ?
#
loop_
_entity_poly.entity_id
_entity_poly.type
_entity_poly.pdbx_seq_one_letter_code
_entity_poly.pdbx_strand_id
1 'polypeptide(L)' 'MQELLHIVNTVRTNKGLPALAALQPEMRLREDLGFDSLDLAELTARIDERFHVDVFA' A
#
# COMPACT_ATOMS: atom_id res chain seq x y z
N MET A 1 -5.85 -10.70 2.62
CA MET A 1 -5.10 -10.34 1.39
C MET A 1 -5.87 -9.38 0.50
N GLN A 2 -7.15 -9.62 0.19
CA GLN A 2 -7.98 -8.72 -0.64
C GLN A 2 -8.04 -7.28 -0.11
N GLU A 3 -8.16 -7.09 1.21
CA GLU A 3 -8.17 -5.76 1.84
C GLU A 3 -6.84 -5.01 1.67
N LEU A 4 -5.70 -5.68 1.84
CA LEU A 4 -4.38 -5.07 1.64
C LEU A 4 -4.19 -4.65 0.17
N LEU A 5 -4.63 -5.49 -0.77
CA LEU A 5 -4.64 -5.16 -2.20
C LEU A 5 -5.50 -3.92 -2.47
N HIS A 6 -6.67 -3.81 -1.83
CA HIS A 6 -7.51 -2.62 -1.96
C HIS A 6 -6.79 -1.36 -1.49
N ILE A 7 -6.19 -1.39 -0.29
CA ILE A 7 -5.44 -0.25 0.26
C ILE A 7 -4.27 0.14 -0.65
N VAL A 8 -3.47 -0.84 -1.09
CA VAL A 8 -2.34 -0.59 -2.02
C VAL A 8 -2.85 0.03 -3.31
N ASN A 9 -3.94 -0.47 -3.87
CA ASN A 9 -4.53 0.08 -5.08
C ASN A 9 -5.06 1.50 -4.86
N THR A 10 -5.60 1.83 -3.69
CA THR A 10 -6.00 3.21 -3.37
C THR A 10 -4.83 4.18 -3.46
N VAL A 11 -3.69 3.85 -2.82
CA VAL A 11 -2.48 4.67 -2.88
C VAL A 11 -1.98 4.80 -4.33
N ARG A 12 -1.96 3.69 -5.10
CA ARG A 12 -1.58 3.71 -6.52
C ARG A 12 -2.48 4.61 -7.36
N THR A 13 -3.80 4.49 -7.19
CA THR A 13 -4.76 5.29 -7.97
C THR A 13 -4.68 6.77 -7.63
N ASN A 14 -4.41 7.13 -6.37
CA ASN A 14 -4.23 8.54 -5.96
C ASN A 14 -3.02 9.18 -6.65
N LYS A 15 -1.99 8.38 -6.95
CA LYS A 15 -0.80 8.79 -7.72
C LYS A 15 -0.99 8.70 -9.24
N GLY A 16 -2.14 8.26 -9.72
CA GLY A 16 -2.40 8.03 -11.15
C GLY A 16 -1.74 6.76 -11.73
N LEU A 17 -1.33 5.82 -10.88
CA LEU A 17 -0.83 4.51 -11.29
C LEU A 17 -1.97 3.51 -11.50
N PRO A 18 -1.81 2.54 -12.42
CA PRO A 18 -2.81 1.49 -12.60
C PRO A 18 -2.89 0.58 -11.37
N ALA A 19 -4.10 0.11 -11.10
CA ALA A 19 -4.37 -0.88 -10.07
C ALA A 19 -3.72 -2.22 -10.40
N LEU A 20 -3.25 -2.92 -9.36
CA LEU A 20 -2.73 -4.27 -9.42
C LEU A 20 -3.88 -5.27 -9.36
N ALA A 21 -3.74 -6.38 -10.10
CA ALA A 21 -4.64 -7.51 -10.01
C ALA A 21 -4.39 -8.37 -8.75
N ALA A 22 -3.15 -8.42 -8.28
CA ALA A 22 -2.75 -9.19 -7.10
C ALA A 22 -1.48 -8.61 -6.45
N LEU A 23 -1.32 -8.87 -5.15
CA LEU A 23 -0.09 -8.62 -4.40
C LEU A 23 0.63 -9.95 -4.16
N GLN A 24 1.96 -9.95 -4.28
CA GLN A 24 2.82 -11.06 -3.89
C GLN A 24 3.63 -10.65 -2.66
N PRO A 25 3.84 -11.55 -1.66
CA PRO A 25 4.61 -11.24 -0.46
C PRO A 25 6.05 -10.77 -0.72
N GLU A 26 6.63 -11.16 -1.85
CA GLU A 26 8.00 -10.84 -2.25
C GLU A 26 8.12 -9.46 -2.90
N MET A 27 7.00 -8.81 -3.23
CA MET A 27 7.00 -7.48 -3.83
C MET A 27 7.60 -6.45 -2.88
N ARG A 28 8.57 -5.71 -3.39
CA ARG A 28 9.19 -4.59 -2.70
C ARG A 28 8.41 -3.32 -2.97
N LEU A 29 7.92 -2.68 -1.91
CA LEU A 29 7.07 -1.48 -2.03
C LEU A 29 7.73 -0.34 -2.82
N ARG A 30 9.04 -0.13 -2.64
CA ARG A 30 9.75 0.95 -3.36
C ARG A 30 10.09 0.54 -4.79
N GLU A 31 10.69 -0.63 -4.98
CA GLU A 31 11.25 -1.04 -6.27
C GLU A 31 10.18 -1.58 -7.23
N ASP A 32 9.22 -2.38 -6.73
CA ASP A 32 8.20 -3.00 -7.57
C ASP A 32 6.92 -2.17 -7.64
N LEU A 33 6.57 -1.46 -6.56
CA LEU A 33 5.35 -0.63 -6.53
C LEU A 33 5.59 0.85 -6.79
N GLY A 34 6.85 1.31 -6.77
CA GLY A 34 7.20 2.71 -7.00
C GLY A 34 6.78 3.64 -5.86
N PHE A 35 6.63 3.10 -4.64
CA PHE A 35 6.22 3.88 -3.48
C PHE A 35 7.38 4.71 -2.95
N ASP A 36 7.19 6.02 -2.93
CA ASP A 36 8.08 6.95 -2.26
C ASP A 36 7.68 7.12 -0.78
N SER A 37 8.36 8.00 -0.06
CA SER A 37 8.12 8.17 1.38
C SER A 37 6.71 8.70 1.69
N LEU A 38 6.09 9.45 0.78
CA LEU A 38 4.73 9.93 0.96
C LEU A 38 3.73 8.79 0.76
N ASP A 39 3.92 8.00 -0.29
CA ASP A 39 3.07 6.83 -0.56
C ASP A 39 3.11 5.83 0.59
N LEU A 40 4.30 5.58 1.15
CA LEU A 40 4.45 4.68 2.29
C LEU A 40 3.78 5.23 3.55
N ALA A 41 3.86 6.53 3.81
CA ALA A 41 3.18 7.15 4.94
C ALA A 41 1.65 7.07 4.79
N GLU A 42 1.13 7.27 3.58
CA GLU A 42 -0.29 7.08 3.30
C GLU A 42 -0.70 5.60 3.46
N LEU A 43 0.09 4.68 2.93
CA LEU A 43 -0.14 3.24 3.04
C LEU A 43 -0.25 2.81 4.51
N THR A 44 0.71 3.21 5.34
CA THR A 44 0.72 2.83 6.77
C THR A 44 -0.42 3.46 7.55
N ALA A 45 -0.75 4.74 7.29
CA ALA A 45 -1.89 5.39 7.93
C ALA A 45 -3.23 4.70 7.61
N ARG A 46 -3.42 4.29 6.35
CA ARG A 46 -4.62 3.54 5.93
C ARG A 46 -4.69 2.14 6.56
N ILE A 47 -3.54 1.48 6.71
CA ILE A 47 -3.47 0.17 7.39
C ILE A 47 -3.83 0.33 8.87
N ASP A 48 -3.28 1.33 9.55
CA ASP A 48 -3.58 1.60 10.96
C ASP A 48 -5.07 1.92 11.16
N GLU A 49 -5.64 2.83 10.37
CA GLU A 49 -7.07 3.15 10.42
C GLU A 49 -7.97 1.92 10.18
N ARG A 50 -7.58 1.05 9.24
CA ARG A 50 -8.39 -0.10 8.83
C ARG A 50 -8.32 -1.28 9.78
N PHE A 51 -7.14 -1.53 10.37
CA PHE A 51 -6.84 -2.73 11.14
C PHE A 51 -6.54 -2.46 12.62
N HIS A 52 -6.41 -1.19 13.01
CA HIS A 52 -5.99 -0.77 14.36
C HIS A 52 -4.65 -1.38 14.76
N VAL A 53 -3.67 -1.28 13.86
CA VAL A 53 -2.32 -1.85 14.02
C VAL A 53 -1.26 -0.77 13.75
N ASP A 54 -0.33 -0.64 14.69
CA ASP A 54 0.88 0.15 14.49
C ASP A 54 1.91 -0.64 13.66
N VAL A 55 2.16 -0.16 12.45
CA VAL A 55 3.10 -0.79 11.49
C VAL A 55 4.56 -0.54 11.87
N PHE A 56 4.84 0.43 12.77
CA PHE A 56 6.20 0.82 13.16
C PHE A 56 6.60 0.35 14.57
N ALA A 57 5.76 -0.42 15.25
CA ALA A 57 6.00 -0.96 16.59
C ALA A 57 7.15 -1.99 16.64
#